data_AF-A0A0D6L3J3-F1
#
_entry.id   AF-A0A0D6L3J3-F1
#
_cell.length_a   1.000
_cell.length_b   1.000
_cell.length_c   1.000
_cell.angle_alpha   90.00
_cell.angle_beta   90.00
_cell.angle_gamma   90.00
#
_symmetry.space_group_name_H-M   'P 1'
#
loop_
_entity.id
_entity.type
_entity.pdbx_description
1 polymer ?
#
loop_
_entity_poly.entity_id
_entity_poly.type
_entity_poly.pdbx_seq_one_letter_code
_entity_poly.pdbx_strand_id
1 'polypeptide(L)' 'MLPATTTFVTAATGVAACQLGGVTLHSFAGIGVGQGTLEQSLALAKGKDPIVKQWKQCTHLIIDEVSMIDADYFTRIEY' A
#
# COMPACT_ATOMS: atom_id res chain seq x y z
N MET A 1 -3.80 20.54 8.24
CA MET A 1 -4.37 19.48 7.38
C MET A 1 -3.25 18.89 6.55
N LEU A 2 -3.24 17.57 6.34
CA LEU A 2 -2.26 16.93 5.47
C LEU A 2 -2.54 17.26 3.98
N PRO A 3 -1.52 17.36 3.12
CA PRO A 3 -1.68 17.68 1.71
C PRO A 3 -2.36 16.55 0.94
N ALA A 4 -3.54 16.81 0.37
CA ALA A 4 -4.35 15.80 -0.33
C ALA A 4 -3.64 15.13 -1.52
N THR A 5 -2.72 15.82 -2.17
CA THR A 5 -2.00 15.29 -3.35
C THR A 5 -0.92 14.28 -3.00
N THR A 6 -0.43 14.24 -1.75
CA THR A 6 0.68 13.37 -1.34
C THR A 6 0.33 12.52 -0.12
N THR A 7 -0.93 12.59 0.32
CA THR A 7 -1.49 11.78 1.40
C THR A 7 -2.34 10.66 0.81
N PHE A 8 -2.01 9.42 1.13
CA PHE A 8 -2.75 8.25 0.67
C PHE A 8 -3.45 7.59 1.85
N VAL A 9 -4.76 7.42 1.73
CA VAL A 9 -5.59 6.74 2.74
C VAL A 9 -5.78 5.30 2.32
N THR A 10 -5.42 4.39 3.20
CA THR A 10 -5.53 2.96 2.98
C THR A 10 -6.16 2.23 4.16
N ALA A 11 -6.62 1.02 3.93
CA ALA A 11 -7.06 0.11 5.00
C ALA A 11 -6.71 -1.35 4.67
N ALA A 12 -6.81 -2.23 5.66
CA ALA A 12 -6.57 -3.67 5.48
C ALA A 12 -7.63 -4.36 4.60
N THR A 13 -8.89 -3.93 4.69
CA THR A 13 -10.02 -4.52 3.95
C THR A 13 -10.62 -3.55 2.96
N GLY A 14 -11.26 -4.09 1.91
CA GLY A 14 -11.92 -3.28 0.88
C GLY A 14 -13.09 -2.45 1.44
N VAL A 15 -13.85 -3.00 2.39
CA VAL A 15 -14.98 -2.29 3.01
C VAL A 15 -14.51 -1.09 3.82
N ALA A 16 -13.49 -1.27 4.67
CA ALA A 16 -12.90 -0.17 5.45
C ALA A 16 -12.28 0.90 4.55
N ALA A 17 -11.53 0.48 3.52
CA ALA A 17 -10.94 1.40 2.56
C ALA A 17 -11.99 2.25 1.84
N CYS A 18 -13.09 1.64 1.38
CA CYS A 18 -14.21 2.35 0.77
C CYS A 18 -14.87 3.36 1.71
N GLN A 19 -15.04 3.03 2.99
CA GLN A 19 -15.62 3.94 3.98
C GLN A 19 -14.77 5.20 4.19
N LEU A 20 -13.45 5.08 4.03
CA LEU A 20 -12.51 6.20 4.12
C LEU A 20 -12.25 6.91 2.78
N GLY A 21 -12.89 6.48 1.68
CA GLY A 21 -12.63 6.99 0.34
C GLY A 21 -11.22 6.67 -0.17
N GLY A 22 -10.58 5.64 0.37
CA GLY A 22 -9.24 5.19 0.05
C GLY A 22 -9.21 3.90 -0.75
N VAL A 23 -8.05 3.23 -0.73
CA VAL A 23 -7.83 1.91 -1.35
C VAL A 23 -7.29 0.93 -0.33
N THR A 24 -7.27 -0.37 -0.64
CA THR A 24 -6.61 -1.31 0.28
C THR A 24 -5.09 -1.09 0.27
N LEU A 25 -4.41 -1.41 1.38
CA LEU A 25 -2.95 -1.39 1.44
C LEU A 25 -2.33 -2.27 0.33
N HIS A 26 -2.98 -3.39 0.00
CA HIS A 26 -2.57 -4.28 -1.07
C HIS A 26 -2.65 -3.64 -2.45
N SER A 27 -3.74 -2.94 -2.74
CA SER A 27 -3.91 -2.17 -3.97
C SER A 27 -2.92 -1.03 -4.06
N PHE A 28 -2.63 -0.35 -2.93
CA PHE A 28 -1.64 0.71 -2.86
C PHE A 28 -0.21 0.19 -3.13
N ALA A 29 0.17 -0.89 -2.46
CA ALA A 29 1.52 -1.43 -2.53
C ALA A 29 1.85 -2.03 -3.90
N GLY A 30 0.86 -2.64 -4.56
CA GLY A 30 0.99 -3.18 -5.90
C GLY A 30 1.75 -4.52 -5.99
N ILE A 31 2.06 -5.14 -4.85
CA ILE A 31 2.77 -6.43 -4.73
C ILE A 31 1.84 -7.65 -4.66
N GLY A 32 0.52 -7.44 -4.82
CA GLY A 32 -0.48 -8.49 -4.66
C GLY A 32 -0.56 -8.93 -3.19
N VAL A 33 -0.72 -10.25 -2.98
CA VAL A 33 -0.79 -10.88 -1.64
C VAL A 33 0.57 -10.99 -0.94
N GLY A 34 1.66 -10.48 -1.53
CA GLY A 34 2.98 -10.48 -0.89
C GLY A 34 3.64 -11.86 -0.78
N GLN A 35 3.26 -12.81 -1.63
CA GLN A 35 3.91 -14.13 -1.68
C GLN A 35 5.24 -14.07 -2.43
N GLY A 36 6.15 -15.01 -2.13
CA GLY A 36 7.46 -15.13 -2.78
C GLY A 36 8.57 -14.40 -2.01
N THR A 37 9.65 -14.05 -2.69
CA THR A 37 10.78 -13.32 -2.08
C THR A 37 10.53 -11.79 -2.06
N LEU A 38 11.35 -11.06 -1.30
CA LEU A 38 11.31 -9.61 -1.25
C LEU A 38 11.60 -8.99 -2.63
N GLU A 39 12.57 -9.55 -3.36
CA GLU A 39 12.95 -9.11 -4.70
C GLU A 39 11.82 -9.29 -5.71
N GLN A 40 11.07 -10.39 -5.59
CA GLN A 40 9.89 -10.65 -6.43
C GLN A 40 8.78 -9.63 -6.14
N SER A 41 8.54 -9.32 -4.86
CA SER A 41 7.57 -8.31 -4.44
C SER A 41 7.96 -6.94 -4.99
N LEU A 42 9.23 -6.56 -4.86
CA LEU A 42 9.77 -5.30 -5.40
C LEU A 42 9.68 -5.25 -6.93
N ALA A 43 9.96 -6.35 -7.63
CA ALA A 43 9.83 -6.43 -9.08
C ALA A 43 8.37 -6.24 -9.54
N LEU A 44 7.40 -6.79 -8.81
CA LEU A 44 5.97 -6.61 -9.09
C LEU A 44 5.53 -5.14 -8.96
N ALA A 45 5.97 -4.46 -7.91
CA ALA A 45 5.69 -3.03 -7.73
C ALA A 45 6.38 -2.19 -8.82
N LYS A 46 7.67 -2.45 -9.09
CA LYS A 46 8.46 -1.72 -10.10
C LYS A 46 8.00 -1.94 -11.53
N GLY A 47 7.39 -3.09 -11.83
CA GLY A 47 6.83 -3.40 -13.16
C GLY A 47 5.58 -2.59 -13.51
N LYS A 48 5.06 -1.76 -12.59
CA LYS A 48 3.84 -0.97 -12.77
C LYS A 48 4.14 0.52 -12.55
N ASP A 49 4.29 1.27 -13.63
CA ASP A 49 4.57 2.72 -13.59
C ASP A 49 3.63 3.52 -12.66
N PRO A 50 2.29 3.27 -12.63
CA PRO A 50 1.40 3.98 -11.72
C PRO A 50 1.73 3.74 -10.25
N ILE A 51 2.10 2.51 -9.88
CA ILE A 51 2.47 2.12 -8.51
C ILE A 51 3.77 2.80 -8.12
N VAL A 52 4.77 2.78 -9.00
CA VAL A 52 6.06 3.46 -8.76
C VAL A 52 5.85 4.97 -8.55
N LYS A 53 5.04 5.61 -9.39
CA LYS A 53 4.73 7.04 -9.24
C LYS A 53 4.01 7.33 -7.93
N GLN A 54 3.04 6.50 -7.57
CA GLN A 54 2.29 6.60 -6.33
C GLN A 54 3.20 6.51 -5.10
N TRP A 55 4.07 5.49 -5.03
CA TRP A 55 5.06 5.36 -3.95
C TRP A 55 6.00 6.57 -3.86
N LYS A 56 6.49 7.08 -5.01
CA LYS A 56 7.34 8.28 -5.05
C LYS A 56 6.61 9.56 -4.64
N GLN A 57 5.31 9.63 -4.84
CA GLN A 57 4.47 10.79 -4.52
C GLN A 57 3.96 10.75 -3.07
N CYS A 58 3.87 9.56 -2.47
CA CYS A 58 3.39 9.37 -1.11
C CYS A 58 4.38 9.95 -0.10
N THR A 59 3.93 10.98 0.63
CA THR A 59 4.66 11.54 1.79
C THR A 59 3.98 11.17 3.10
N HIS A 60 2.68 10.84 3.06
CA HIS A 60 1.90 10.42 4.20
C HIS A 60 1.05 9.20 3.80
N LEU A 61 1.32 8.04 4.41
CA LEU A 61 0.53 6.83 4.24
C LEU A 61 -0.28 6.58 5.51
N ILE A 62 -1.61 6.62 5.38
CA ILE A 62 -2.55 6.31 6.47
C ILE A 62 -3.04 4.89 6.27
N ILE A 63 -3.00 4.08 7.33
CA ILE A 63 -3.43 2.68 7.29
C ILE A 63 -4.44 2.47 8.42
N ASP A 64 -5.71 2.27 8.05
CA ASP A 64 -6.75 1.85 8.97
C ASP A 64 -6.84 0.32 9.06
N GLU A 65 -7.37 -0.19 10.18
CA GLU A 65 -7.45 -1.62 10.48
C GLU A 65 -6.09 -2.34 10.39
N VAL A 66 -5.02 -1.68 10.83
CA VAL A 66 -3.64 -2.20 10.74
C VAL A 66 -3.45 -3.52 11.49
N SER A 67 -4.26 -3.80 12.50
CA SER A 67 -4.27 -5.07 13.25
C SER A 67 -4.58 -6.29 12.38
N MET A 68 -5.20 -6.09 11.22
CA MET A 68 -5.53 -7.14 10.25
C MET A 68 -4.43 -7.37 9.21
N ILE A 69 -3.34 -6.59 9.23
CA ILE A 69 -2.21 -6.76 8.31
C ILE A 69 -1.18 -7.72 8.91
N ASP A 70 -0.82 -8.75 8.14
CA ASP A 70 0.26 -9.67 8.51
C ASP A 70 1.60 -8.93 8.63
N ALA A 71 2.37 -9.22 9.69
CA ALA A 71 3.67 -8.59 9.92
C ALA A 71 4.66 -8.85 8.77
N ASP A 72 4.62 -10.04 8.16
CA ASP A 72 5.45 -10.37 6.98
C ASP A 72 5.08 -9.49 5.78
N TYR A 73 3.78 -9.27 5.55
CA TYR A 73 3.31 -8.37 4.50
C TYR A 73 3.78 -6.93 4.74
N PHE A 74 3.67 -6.45 5.98
CA PHE A 74 4.12 -5.11 6.35
C PHE A 74 5.63 -4.92 6.12
N THR A 75 6.43 -5.92 6.49
CA THR A 75 7.89 -5.90 6.26
C THR A 75 8.23 -5.84 4.77
N ARG A 76 7.45 -6.49 3.91
CA ARG A 76 7.67 -6.48 2.45
C ARG A 76 7.40 -5.13 1.80
N ILE A 77 6.47 -4.34 2.32
CA ILE A 77 6.17 -3.01 1.78
C ILE A 77 7.14 -1.93 2.30
N GLU A 78 7.88 -2.23 3.38
CA GLU A 78 8.95 -1.39 3.91
C GLU A 78 10.27 -1.54 3.12
N TYR A 79 10.47 -2.69 2.48
CA TYR A 79 11.68 -3.07 1.73
C TYR A 79 11.93 -2.25 0.44
#